data_AF-A0A7Y4ZRB9-F1
#
_entry.id   AF-A0A7Y4ZRB9-F1
#
_cell.length_a   1.000
_cell.length_b   1.000
_cell.length_c   1.000
_cell.angle_alpha   90.00
_cell.angle_beta   90.00
_cell.angle_gamma   90.00
#
_symmetry.space_group_name_H-M   'P 1'
#
loop_
_entity.id
_entity.type
_entity.pdbx_description
1 polymer ?
#
loop_
_entity_poly.entity_id
_entity_poly.type
_entity_poly.pdbx_seq_one_letter_code
_entity_poly.pdbx_strand_id
1 'polypeptide(L)'
;MNRGVMGYCTACGAARGPLAAKSVSLAGQPSKIGGTVARVFGWIVLSVGWGVALLLFTFFFVLFGAAPVTWILSAPIALIATCVWLLSFMGGKSLAKSGAKEERTTQEQAIFALAQTRRGRLRAMDVSASLGMQVMDADTLLTDMAKKLPDHMAVDVDDQGELIYRFPRIDLEHRTRVVEAEVMASDAAAASRARVEDARKPRVDAADFADYVDEEAGREPAKQQHRR
;
A
#
# COMPACT_ATOMS: atom_id res chain seq x y z
N MET A 1 24.38 23.56 10.10
CA MET A 1 24.57 22.70 8.92
C MET A 1 23.92 21.36 9.22
N ASN A 2 22.61 21.21 8.96
CA ASN A 2 21.87 19.98 9.26
C ASN A 2 21.99 19.04 8.07
N ARG A 3 22.78 17.97 8.18
CA ARG A 3 22.76 16.87 7.22
C ARG A 3 21.46 16.10 7.44
N GLY A 4 20.47 16.31 6.58
CA GLY A 4 19.24 15.53 6.58
C GLY A 4 19.57 14.06 6.31
N VAL A 5 19.07 13.17 7.16
CA VAL A 5 19.20 11.72 6.96
C VAL A 5 18.32 11.34 5.77
N MET A 6 18.94 10.93 4.66
CA MET A 6 18.22 10.43 3.49
C MET A 6 17.64 9.05 3.81
N GLY A 7 16.31 8.89 3.69
CA GLY A 7 15.65 7.61 3.81
C GLY A 7 15.78 6.81 2.52
N TYR A 8 16.38 5.63 2.59
CA TYR A 8 16.47 4.70 1.46
C TYR A 8 15.36 3.64 1.59
N CYS A 9 14.77 3.24 0.47
CA CYS A 9 13.89 2.09 0.45
C CYS A 9 14.70 0.82 0.73
N THR A 10 14.39 0.10 1.80
CA THR A 10 15.08 -1.17 2.14
C THR A 10 14.88 -2.26 1.08
N ALA A 11 13.80 -2.19 0.31
CA ALA A 11 13.49 -3.18 -0.73
C ALA A 11 14.21 -2.94 -2.07
N CYS A 12 14.55 -1.69 -2.41
CA CYS A 12 15.11 -1.37 -3.74
C CYS A 12 16.30 -0.39 -3.71
N GLY A 13 16.70 0.11 -2.55
CA GLY A 13 17.81 1.07 -2.40
C GLY A 13 17.52 2.48 -2.95
N ALA A 14 16.37 2.71 -3.59
CA ALA A 14 16.02 4.02 -4.14
C ALA A 14 15.78 5.05 -3.03
N ALA A 15 16.32 6.26 -3.22
CA ALA A 15 16.06 7.40 -2.34
C ALA A 15 14.57 7.76 -2.39
N ARG A 16 13.91 7.79 -1.23
CA ARG A 16 12.51 8.25 -1.12
C ARG A 16 12.47 9.54 -0.31
N GLY A 17 11.65 10.49 -0.78
CA GLY A 17 11.43 11.75 -0.05
C GLY A 17 10.89 11.46 1.36
N PRO A 18 11.39 12.12 2.41
CA PRO A 18 11.17 11.76 3.82
C PRO A 18 9.72 11.87 4.33
N LEU A 19 8.77 12.23 3.46
CA LEU A 19 7.34 12.44 3.81
C LEU A 19 6.35 11.86 2.78
N ALA A 20 6.82 11.19 1.72
CA ALA A 20 5.96 10.86 0.57
C ALA A 20 5.28 9.48 0.62
N ALA A 21 5.62 8.61 1.56
CA ALA A 21 4.95 7.31 1.67
C ALA A 21 4.82 6.88 3.14
N LYS A 22 3.59 6.53 3.53
CA LYS A 22 3.26 5.79 4.74
C LYS A 22 4.20 4.59 4.79
N SER A 23 5.11 4.57 5.76
CA SER A 23 6.18 3.57 5.85
C SER A 23 5.59 2.18 6.05
N VAL A 24 5.41 1.43 4.97
CA VAL A 24 4.90 0.06 4.99
C VAL A 24 5.78 -0.86 5.85
N SER A 25 7.08 -0.56 5.96
CA SER A 25 8.02 -1.26 6.84
C SER A 25 7.81 -0.98 8.34
N LEU A 26 7.07 0.07 8.72
CA LEU A 26 6.73 0.39 10.11
C LEU A 26 5.26 0.07 10.46
N ALA A 27 4.44 -0.35 9.50
CA ALA A 27 3.01 -0.57 9.72
C ALA A 27 2.68 -1.88 10.48
N GLY A 28 3.64 -2.80 10.66
CA GLY A 28 3.43 -4.07 11.36
C GLY A 28 4.33 -4.32 12.59
N GLN A 29 5.44 -3.61 12.73
CA GLN A 29 6.32 -3.76 13.89
C GLN A 29 5.74 -3.22 15.22
N PRO A 30 5.02 -2.08 15.27
CA PRO A 30 4.49 -1.57 16.54
C PRO A 30 3.34 -2.43 17.08
N SER A 31 2.57 -3.11 16.22
CA SER A 31 1.50 -4.02 16.66
C SER A 31 2.05 -5.30 17.28
N LYS A 32 3.14 -5.86 16.74
CA LYS A 32 3.80 -7.06 17.28
C LYS A 32 4.42 -6.79 18.67
N ILE A 33 5.01 -5.61 18.86
CA ILE A 33 5.57 -5.19 20.15
C ILE A 33 4.45 -4.81 21.12
N GLY A 34 3.39 -4.13 20.65
CA GLY A 34 2.24 -3.74 21.47
C GLY A 34 1.51 -4.93 22.10
N GLY A 35 1.36 -6.04 21.37
CA GLY A 35 0.72 -7.25 21.89
C GLY A 35 1.50 -7.90 23.04
N THR A 36 2.83 -8.02 22.89
CA THR A 36 3.71 -8.58 23.93
C THR A 36 3.76 -7.68 25.16
N VAL A 37 3.91 -6.37 24.95
CA VAL A 37 3.93 -5.37 26.02
C VAL A 37 2.62 -5.37 26.80
N ALA A 38 1.46 -5.41 26.11
CA ALA A 38 0.16 -5.50 26.76
C ALA A 38 0.01 -6.76 27.62
N ARG A 39 0.57 -7.90 27.20
CA ARG A 39 0.56 -9.15 27.98
C ARG A 39 1.40 -9.04 29.25
N VAL A 40 2.58 -8.42 29.16
CA VAL A 40 3.46 -8.19 30.32
C VAL A 40 2.83 -7.21 31.29
N PHE A 41 2.30 -6.07 30.80
CA PHE A 41 1.58 -5.11 31.63
C PHE A 41 0.36 -5.74 32.30
N GLY A 42 -0.42 -6.56 31.59
CA GLY A 42 -1.55 -7.27 32.17
C GLY A 42 -1.16 -8.21 33.30
N TRP A 43 -0.01 -8.89 33.17
CA TRP A 43 0.51 -9.76 34.23
C TRP A 43 1.03 -8.96 35.43
N ILE A 44 1.76 -7.86 35.20
CA ILE A 44 2.24 -6.97 36.26
C ILE A 44 1.08 -6.38 37.06
N VAL A 45 0.06 -5.84 36.38
CA VAL A 45 -1.12 -5.26 37.03
C VAL A 45 -1.87 -6.30 37.84
N LEU A 46 -2.01 -7.53 37.33
CA LEU A 46 -2.61 -8.63 38.10
C LEU A 46 -1.78 -8.96 39.35
N SER A 47 -0.46 -9.15 39.22
CA SER A 47 0.40 -9.51 40.34
C SER A 47 0.41 -8.43 41.42
N VAL A 48 0.50 -7.15 41.02
CA VAL A 48 0.48 -6.01 41.94
C VAL A 48 -0.89 -5.88 42.61
N GLY A 49 -1.98 -5.95 41.82
CA GLY A 49 -3.34 -5.88 42.34
C GLY A 49 -3.64 -6.98 43.35
N TRP A 50 -3.21 -8.21 43.06
CA TRP A 50 -3.41 -9.35 43.97
C TRP A 50 -2.55 -9.23 45.23
N GLY A 51 -1.30 -8.75 45.10
CA GLY A 51 -0.43 -8.46 46.24
C GLY A 51 -1.04 -7.42 47.19
N VAL A 52 -1.56 -6.31 46.65
CA VAL A 52 -2.23 -5.27 47.44
C VAL A 52 -3.51 -5.80 48.07
N ALA A 53 -4.32 -6.58 47.35
CA ALA A 53 -5.55 -7.17 47.88
C ALA A 53 -5.29 -8.13 49.04
N LEU A 54 -4.29 -9.01 48.92
CA LEU A 54 -3.88 -9.92 49.98
C LEU A 54 -3.31 -9.15 51.18
N LEU A 55 -2.48 -8.14 50.94
CA LEU A 55 -1.90 -7.32 52.00
C LEU A 55 -2.99 -6.59 52.80
N LEU A 56 -3.95 -5.96 52.12
CA LEU A 56 -5.09 -5.31 52.79
C LEU A 56 -5.96 -6.34 53.52
N PHE A 57 -6.25 -7.48 52.90
CA PHE A 57 -7.04 -8.54 53.54
C PHE A 57 -6.37 -9.03 54.83
N THR A 58 -5.07 -9.34 54.79
CA THR A 58 -4.30 -9.76 55.97
C THR A 58 -4.24 -8.64 57.02
N PHE A 59 -4.06 -7.39 56.60
CA PHE A 59 -4.03 -6.24 57.50
C PHE A 59 -5.35 -6.06 58.26
N PHE A 60 -6.49 -6.11 57.56
CA PHE A 60 -7.81 -6.01 58.18
C PHE A 60 -8.14 -7.25 59.03
N PHE A 61 -7.73 -8.45 58.60
CA PHE A 61 -7.92 -9.68 59.37
C PHE A 61 -7.16 -9.64 60.70
N VAL A 62 -5.96 -9.07 60.74
CA VAL A 62 -5.17 -8.92 61.98
C VAL A 62 -5.78 -7.86 62.91
N LEU A 63 -6.27 -6.73 62.38
CA LEU A 63 -6.84 -5.65 63.19
C LEU A 63 -8.22 -5.98 63.78
N PHE A 64 -9.10 -6.62 63.00
CA PHE A 64 -10.51 -6.80 63.35
C PHE A 64 -10.91 -8.27 63.55
N GLY A 65 -9.98 -9.22 63.35
CA GLY A 65 -10.26 -10.65 63.44
C GLY A 65 -11.23 -11.15 62.37
N ALA A 66 -12.02 -12.19 62.70
CA ALA A 66 -13.03 -12.78 61.83
C ALA A 66 -14.37 -12.01 61.82
N ALA A 67 -14.37 -10.72 62.13
CA ALA A 67 -15.59 -9.92 62.18
C ALA A 67 -16.15 -9.71 60.75
N PRO A 68 -17.50 -9.77 60.56
CA PRO A 68 -18.14 -9.62 59.25
C PRO A 68 -17.92 -8.23 58.62
N VAL A 69 -17.52 -7.23 59.41
CA VAL A 69 -17.09 -5.89 58.94
C VAL A 69 -15.96 -5.96 57.91
N THR A 70 -15.06 -6.94 58.01
CA THR A 70 -13.95 -7.11 57.07
C THR A 70 -14.43 -7.36 55.64
N TRP A 71 -15.44 -8.24 55.47
CA TRP A 71 -16.01 -8.58 54.18
C TRP A 71 -16.69 -7.39 53.49
N ILE A 72 -17.40 -6.55 54.24
CA ILE A 72 -18.13 -5.39 53.70
C ILE A 72 -17.14 -4.37 53.10
N LEU A 73 -16.00 -4.17 53.75
CA LEU A 73 -15.04 -3.15 53.32
C LEU A 73 -14.11 -3.65 52.20
N SER A 74 -13.69 -4.92 52.23
CA SER A 74 -12.73 -5.46 51.25
C SER A 74 -13.39 -5.92 49.94
N ALA A 75 -14.64 -6.40 50.00
CA ALA A 75 -15.36 -6.89 48.82
C ALA A 75 -15.42 -5.88 47.66
N PRO A 76 -15.80 -4.59 47.86
CA PRO A 76 -15.88 -3.65 46.74
C PRO A 76 -14.51 -3.34 46.13
N ILE A 77 -13.44 -3.30 46.93
CA ILE A 77 -12.07 -3.06 46.44
C ILE A 77 -11.62 -4.24 45.57
N ALA A 78 -11.83 -5.47 46.06
CA ALA A 78 -11.53 -6.68 45.30
C ALA A 78 -12.34 -6.74 43.99
N LEU A 79 -13.62 -6.34 44.03
CA LEU A 79 -14.48 -6.29 42.86
C LEU A 79 -13.96 -5.29 41.82
N ILE A 80 -13.62 -4.06 42.22
CA ILE A 80 -13.09 -3.03 41.32
C ILE A 80 -11.77 -3.48 40.70
N ALA A 81 -10.86 -4.06 41.50
CA ALA A 81 -9.58 -4.57 41.01
C ALA A 81 -9.79 -5.69 39.96
N THR A 82 -10.73 -6.62 40.23
CA THR A 82 -11.07 -7.71 39.31
C THR A 82 -11.70 -7.17 38.02
N CYS A 83 -12.58 -6.17 38.12
CA CYS A 83 -13.18 -5.52 36.95
C CYS A 83 -12.14 -4.82 36.07
N VAL A 84 -11.20 -4.06 36.66
CA VAL A 84 -10.12 -3.39 35.91
C VAL A 84 -9.21 -4.41 35.23
N TRP A 85 -8.89 -5.51 35.92
CA TRP A 85 -8.12 -6.61 35.34
C TRP A 85 -8.82 -7.25 34.15
N LEU A 86 -10.12 -7.60 34.30
CA LEU A 86 -10.91 -8.19 33.23
C LEU A 86 -11.00 -7.25 32.02
N LEU A 87 -11.26 -5.96 32.25
CA LEU A 87 -11.37 -4.97 31.20
C LEU A 87 -10.07 -4.83 30.41
N SER A 88 -8.92 -4.79 31.09
CA SER A 88 -7.60 -4.77 30.42
C SER A 88 -7.33 -6.04 29.63
N PHE A 89 -7.68 -7.21 30.19
CA PHE A 89 -7.46 -8.49 29.52
C PHE A 89 -8.32 -8.64 28.25
N MET A 90 -9.57 -8.15 28.29
CA MET A 90 -10.46 -8.14 27.13
C MET A 90 -10.01 -7.13 26.09
N GLY A 91 -9.52 -5.95 26.50
CA GLY A 91 -8.95 -4.94 25.60
C GLY A 91 -7.80 -5.50 24.76
N GLY A 92 -6.86 -6.22 25.39
CA GLY A 92 -5.71 -6.82 24.69
C GLY A 92 -6.11 -7.81 23.59
N LYS A 93 -7.16 -8.62 23.80
CA LYS A 93 -7.65 -9.58 22.80
C LYS A 93 -8.28 -8.91 21.59
N SER A 94 -8.99 -7.80 21.79
CA SER A 94 -9.60 -7.04 20.69
C SER A 94 -8.54 -6.40 19.79
N LEU A 95 -7.51 -5.78 20.40
CA LEU A 95 -6.39 -5.19 19.67
C LEU A 95 -5.54 -6.23 18.94
N ALA A 96 -5.36 -7.42 19.52
CA ALA A 96 -4.65 -8.50 18.84
C ALA A 96 -5.38 -8.98 17.58
N LYS A 97 -6.72 -9.04 17.63
CA LYS A 97 -7.55 -9.42 16.47
C LYS A 97 -7.55 -8.34 15.38
N SER A 98 -7.66 -7.07 15.76
CA SER A 98 -7.59 -5.98 14.77
C SER A 98 -6.20 -5.86 14.15
N GLY A 99 -5.14 -6.02 14.95
CA GLY A 99 -3.75 -6.03 14.48
C GLY A 99 -3.46 -7.16 13.50
N ALA A 100 -3.91 -8.39 13.79
CA ALA A 100 -3.74 -9.52 12.87
C ALA A 100 -4.50 -9.33 11.54
N LYS A 101 -5.65 -8.67 11.57
CA LYS A 101 -6.41 -8.36 10.35
C LYS A 101 -5.70 -7.31 9.50
N GLU A 102 -5.16 -6.27 10.13
CA GLU A 102 -4.46 -5.17 9.44
C GLU A 102 -3.06 -5.58 8.95
N GLU A 103 -2.37 -6.46 9.68
CA GLU A 103 -1.14 -7.11 9.24
C GLU A 103 -1.40 -7.93 7.98
N ARG A 104 -2.48 -8.73 7.95
CA ARG A 104 -2.85 -9.51 6.76
C ARG A 104 -3.16 -8.63 5.55
N THR A 105 -3.95 -7.55 5.70
CA THR A 105 -4.23 -6.66 4.56
C THR A 105 -2.98 -5.96 4.05
N THR A 106 -2.04 -5.62 4.94
CA THR A 106 -0.75 -5.03 4.56
C THR A 106 0.14 -6.05 3.83
N GLN A 107 0.17 -7.30 4.29
CA GLN A 107 0.89 -8.39 3.63
C GLN A 107 0.31 -8.69 2.24
N GLU A 108 -1.02 -8.75 2.10
CA GLU A 108 -1.69 -8.92 0.81
C GLU A 108 -1.30 -7.79 -0.17
N GLN A 109 -1.35 -6.52 0.28
CA GLN A 109 -0.91 -5.38 -0.54
C GLN A 109 0.57 -5.46 -0.93
N ALA A 110 1.45 -5.92 -0.03
CA ALA A 110 2.86 -6.12 -0.33
C ALA A 110 3.08 -7.22 -1.37
N ILE A 111 2.33 -8.32 -1.29
CA ILE A 111 2.37 -9.41 -2.29
C ILE A 111 1.88 -8.90 -3.65
N PHE A 112 0.81 -8.10 -3.71
CA PHE A 112 0.37 -7.50 -4.97
C PHE A 112 1.42 -6.57 -5.57
N ALA A 113 2.08 -5.75 -4.75
CA ALA A 113 3.18 -4.90 -5.20
C ALA A 113 4.37 -5.73 -5.72
N LEU A 114 4.69 -6.85 -5.05
CA LEU A 114 5.74 -7.77 -5.49
C LEU A 114 5.35 -8.46 -6.82
N ALA A 115 4.09 -8.88 -6.96
CA ALA A 115 3.57 -9.49 -8.18
C ALA A 115 3.70 -8.55 -9.38
N GLN A 116 3.48 -7.24 -9.18
CA GLN A 116 3.69 -6.24 -10.23
C GLN A 116 5.14 -6.20 -10.72
N THR A 117 6.13 -6.30 -9.82
CA THR A 117 7.54 -6.29 -10.21
C THR A 117 7.99 -7.55 -10.95
N ARG A 118 7.36 -8.70 -10.68
CA ARG A 118 7.73 -10.01 -11.23
C ARG A 118 6.84 -10.48 -12.39
N ARG A 119 6.18 -9.55 -13.08
CA ARG A 119 5.28 -9.83 -14.22
C ARG A 119 4.20 -10.85 -13.88
N GLY A 120 3.62 -10.72 -12.69
CA GLY A 120 2.49 -11.53 -12.26
C GLY A 120 2.77 -13.00 -12.00
N ARG A 121 4.03 -13.46 -11.94
CA ARG A 121 4.39 -14.84 -11.51
C ARG A 121 5.12 -14.79 -10.18
N LEU A 122 4.59 -15.47 -9.17
CA LEU A 122 5.20 -15.57 -7.85
C LEU A 122 5.27 -17.03 -7.38
N ARG A 123 6.42 -17.40 -6.81
CA ARG A 123 6.60 -18.66 -6.07
C ARG A 123 6.69 -18.38 -4.58
N ALA A 124 6.41 -19.39 -3.76
CA ALA A 124 6.55 -19.30 -2.31
C ALA A 124 7.98 -18.88 -1.89
N MET A 125 9.01 -19.34 -2.61
CA MET A 125 10.41 -18.94 -2.37
C MET A 125 10.69 -17.46 -2.68
N ASP A 126 10.04 -16.88 -3.68
CA ASP A 126 10.22 -15.45 -4.01
C ASP A 126 9.58 -14.56 -2.94
N VAL A 127 8.41 -14.98 -2.44
CA VAL A 127 7.67 -14.28 -1.40
C VAL A 127 8.40 -14.39 -0.05
N SER A 128 8.92 -15.58 0.28
CA SER A 128 9.69 -15.78 1.52
C SER A 128 10.97 -14.94 1.53
N ALA A 129 11.72 -14.92 0.42
CA ALA A 129 12.95 -14.15 0.30
C ALA A 129 12.72 -12.63 0.37
N SER A 130 11.60 -12.14 -0.15
CA SER A 130 11.28 -10.71 -0.18
C SER A 130 10.65 -10.21 1.13
N LEU A 131 9.82 -11.01 1.79
CA LEU A 131 9.17 -10.65 3.05
C LEU A 131 9.95 -11.10 4.30
N GLY A 132 11.01 -11.90 4.13
CA GLY A 132 11.81 -12.43 5.23
C GLY A 132 11.05 -13.41 6.12
N MET A 133 10.07 -14.14 5.56
CA MET A 133 9.25 -15.12 6.27
C MET A 133 9.62 -16.55 5.91
N GLN A 134 9.15 -17.54 6.67
CA GLN A 134 9.41 -18.94 6.37
C GLN A 134 8.69 -19.36 5.07
N VAL A 135 9.31 -20.25 4.28
CA VAL A 135 8.75 -20.72 3.00
C VAL A 135 7.37 -21.34 3.18
N MET A 136 7.17 -22.12 4.24
CA MET A 136 5.89 -22.76 4.56
C MET A 136 4.79 -21.75 4.90
N ASP A 137 5.14 -20.66 5.58
CA ASP A 137 4.20 -19.58 5.89
C ASP A 137 3.83 -18.80 4.61
N ALA A 138 4.80 -18.57 3.73
CA ALA A 138 4.56 -17.91 2.45
C ALA A 138 3.64 -18.73 1.54
N ASP A 139 3.84 -20.06 1.48
CA ASP A 139 2.97 -20.97 0.73
C ASP A 139 1.54 -21.00 1.30
N THR A 140 1.42 -21.08 2.64
CA THR A 140 0.13 -21.01 3.32
C THR A 140 -0.60 -19.70 3.02
N LEU A 141 0.14 -18.58 3.02
CA LEU A 141 -0.40 -17.26 2.72
C LEU A 141 -0.88 -17.14 1.27
N LEU A 142 -0.07 -17.62 0.31
CA LEU A 142 -0.44 -17.65 -1.12
C LEU A 142 -1.65 -18.56 -1.37
N THR A 143 -1.70 -19.71 -0.71
CA THR A 143 -2.84 -20.65 -0.78
C THR A 143 -4.11 -20.05 -0.17
N ASP A 144 -4.01 -19.33 0.96
CA ASP A 144 -5.15 -18.61 1.56
C ASP A 144 -5.65 -17.49 0.63
N MET A 145 -4.74 -16.75 0.00
CA MET A 145 -5.07 -15.75 -1.01
C MET A 145 -5.77 -16.35 -2.23
N ALA A 146 -5.27 -17.49 -2.75
CA ALA A 146 -5.88 -18.19 -3.88
C ALA A 146 -7.32 -18.63 -3.57
N LYS A 147 -7.59 -19.08 -2.34
CA LYS A 147 -8.95 -19.47 -1.90
C LYS A 147 -9.89 -18.28 -1.77
N LYS A 148 -9.40 -17.14 -1.29
CA LYS A 148 -10.22 -15.93 -1.06
C LYS A 148 -10.49 -15.15 -2.33
N LEU A 149 -9.54 -15.12 -3.27
CA LEU A 149 -9.56 -14.28 -4.46
C LEU A 149 -9.38 -15.13 -5.73
N PRO A 150 -10.30 -16.07 -6.03
CA PRO A 150 -10.18 -16.97 -7.19
C PRO A 150 -10.11 -16.21 -8.52
N ASP A 151 -10.75 -15.03 -8.60
CA ASP A 151 -10.77 -14.21 -9.82
C ASP A 151 -9.46 -13.44 -10.08
N HIS A 152 -8.56 -13.39 -9.10
CA HIS A 152 -7.32 -12.59 -9.16
C HIS A 152 -6.04 -13.41 -9.14
N MET A 153 -6.13 -14.71 -8.84
CA MET A 153 -4.98 -15.59 -8.68
C MET A 153 -5.28 -16.96 -9.27
N ALA A 154 -4.53 -17.33 -10.31
CA ALA A 154 -4.52 -18.67 -10.87
C ALA A 154 -3.34 -19.45 -10.29
N VAL A 155 -3.57 -20.69 -9.88
CA VAL A 155 -2.51 -21.60 -9.44
C VAL A 155 -2.16 -22.51 -10.62
N ASP A 156 -0.90 -22.47 -11.02
CA ASP A 156 -0.32 -23.28 -12.09
C ASP A 156 0.71 -24.22 -11.47
N VAL A 157 0.85 -25.42 -12.03
CA VAL A 157 1.89 -26.38 -11.58
C VAL A 157 2.84 -26.54 -12.75
N ASP A 158 4.11 -26.23 -12.54
CA ASP A 158 5.10 -26.34 -13.60
C ASP A 158 5.52 -27.80 -13.87
N ASP A 159 6.34 -27.98 -14.91
CA ASP A 159 6.83 -29.30 -15.33
C ASP A 159 7.75 -29.97 -14.26
N GLN A 160 8.13 -29.25 -13.21
CA GLN A 160 8.92 -29.75 -12.08
C GLN A 160 8.04 -30.05 -10.85
N GLY A 161 6.74 -29.81 -10.93
CA GLY A 161 5.81 -29.96 -9.81
C GLY A 161 5.84 -28.80 -8.81
N GLU A 162 6.48 -27.67 -9.14
CA GLU A 162 6.41 -26.46 -8.30
C GLU A 162 5.11 -25.69 -8.56
N LEU A 163 4.51 -25.19 -7.48
CA LEU A 163 3.33 -24.33 -7.53
C LEU A 163 3.75 -22.89 -7.90
N ILE A 164 3.23 -22.41 -9.02
CA ILE A 164 3.41 -21.05 -9.52
C ILE A 164 2.08 -20.31 -9.44
N TYR A 165 2.04 -19.24 -8.66
CA TYR A 165 0.87 -18.38 -8.55
C TYR A 165 0.94 -17.27 -9.60
N ARG A 166 -0.10 -17.17 -10.45
CA ARG A 166 -0.20 -16.21 -11.55
C ARG A 166 -1.30 -15.18 -11.29
N PHE A 167 -0.98 -13.90 -11.49
CA PHE A 167 -1.91 -12.77 -11.35
C PHE A 167 -2.32 -12.25 -12.73
N PRO A 168 -3.43 -12.74 -13.33
CA PRO A 168 -3.76 -12.48 -14.73
C PRO A 168 -4.07 -11.00 -15.04
N ARG A 169 -4.53 -10.21 -14.06
CA ARG A 169 -4.94 -8.81 -14.30
C ARG A 169 -3.78 -7.82 -14.47
N ILE A 170 -2.56 -8.18 -14.09
CA ILE A 170 -1.41 -7.27 -14.22
C ILE A 170 -0.83 -7.30 -15.64
N ASP A 171 -1.04 -8.38 -16.39
CA ASP A 171 -0.48 -8.54 -17.75
C ASP A 171 -1.25 -7.76 -18.84
N LEU A 172 -2.47 -7.27 -18.56
CA LEU A 172 -3.34 -6.71 -19.60
C LEU A 172 -3.16 -5.20 -19.86
N GLU A 173 -2.60 -4.42 -18.94
CA GLU A 173 -2.55 -2.95 -19.12
C GLU A 173 -1.21 -2.42 -19.65
N HIS A 174 -0.14 -3.23 -19.61
CA HIS A 174 1.17 -2.80 -20.14
C HIS A 174 1.39 -3.14 -21.62
N ARG A 175 0.56 -4.02 -22.21
CA ARG A 175 0.69 -4.37 -23.64
C ARG A 175 0.03 -3.37 -24.58
N THR A 176 -0.94 -2.59 -24.11
CA THR A 176 -1.61 -1.58 -24.95
C THR A 176 -0.86 -0.25 -24.99
N ARG A 177 -0.15 0.14 -23.91
CA ARG A 177 0.59 1.41 -23.90
C ARG A 177 1.91 1.42 -24.66
N VAL A 178 2.56 0.28 -24.87
CA VAL A 178 3.81 0.27 -25.68
C VAL A 178 3.49 0.44 -27.17
N VAL A 179 2.40 -0.17 -27.64
CA VAL A 179 1.94 0.07 -29.03
C VAL A 179 1.46 1.51 -29.19
N GLU A 180 0.73 2.05 -28.21
CA GLU A 180 0.23 3.43 -28.31
C GLU A 180 1.33 4.48 -28.13
N ALA A 181 2.35 4.24 -27.30
CA ALA A 181 3.51 5.13 -27.19
C ALA A 181 4.40 5.09 -28.44
N GLU A 182 4.51 3.95 -29.12
CA GLU A 182 5.28 3.82 -30.37
C GLU A 182 4.52 4.47 -31.55
N VAL A 183 3.20 4.31 -31.61
CA VAL A 183 2.35 5.00 -32.61
C VAL A 183 2.32 6.51 -32.35
N MET A 184 2.19 6.96 -31.11
CA MET A 184 2.22 8.39 -30.76
C MET A 184 3.61 9.02 -30.93
N ALA A 185 4.70 8.27 -30.71
CA ALA A 185 6.06 8.73 -31.01
C ALA A 185 6.31 8.84 -32.52
N SER A 186 5.75 7.92 -33.32
CA SER A 186 5.77 7.99 -34.79
C SER A 186 4.98 9.20 -35.30
N ASP A 187 3.78 9.45 -34.75
CA ASP A 187 2.93 10.57 -35.16
C ASP A 187 3.50 11.93 -34.71
N ALA A 188 4.13 12.00 -33.53
CA ALA A 188 4.81 13.20 -33.06
C ALA A 188 6.09 13.51 -33.86
N ALA A 189 6.81 12.47 -34.32
CA ALA A 189 7.93 12.62 -35.24
C ALA A 189 7.48 13.08 -36.64
N ALA A 190 6.32 12.63 -37.11
CA ALA A 190 5.72 13.12 -38.36
C ALA A 190 5.25 14.60 -38.25
N ALA A 191 4.61 14.96 -37.13
CA ALA A 191 4.12 16.33 -36.89
C ALA A 191 5.24 17.36 -36.69
N SER A 192 6.36 16.98 -36.07
CA SER A 192 7.52 17.86 -35.90
C SER A 192 8.27 18.12 -37.22
N ARG A 193 8.30 17.15 -38.14
CA ARG A 193 8.84 17.37 -39.51
C ARG A 193 8.02 18.38 -40.31
N ALA A 194 6.69 18.30 -40.24
CA ALA A 194 5.81 19.26 -40.92
C ALA A 194 5.97 20.71 -40.39
N ARG A 195 6.27 20.88 -39.09
CA ARG A 195 6.44 22.20 -38.47
C ARG A 195 7.76 22.88 -38.81
N VAL A 196 8.81 22.11 -39.10
CA VAL A 196 10.13 22.66 -39.50
C VAL A 196 10.10 23.13 -40.97
N GLU A 197 9.24 22.54 -41.80
CA GLU A 197 9.12 22.92 -43.21
C GLU A 197 8.36 24.25 -43.41
N ASP A 198 7.37 24.54 -42.57
CA ASP A 198 6.62 25.81 -42.60
C ASP A 198 7.44 27.02 -42.09
N ALA A 199 8.40 26.78 -41.19
CA ALA A 199 9.32 27.81 -40.70
C ALA A 199 10.39 28.23 -41.72
N ARG A 200 10.49 27.53 -42.87
CA ARG A 200 11.42 27.84 -43.97
C ARG A 200 10.73 28.52 -45.15
N LYS A 201 9.60 29.20 -44.95
CA LYS A 201 9.16 30.21 -45.93
C LYS A 201 9.89 31.52 -45.68
N PRO A 202 10.70 32.03 -46.63
CA PRO A 202 11.31 33.34 -46.48
C PRO A 202 10.21 34.39 -46.33
N ARG A 203 10.32 35.20 -45.27
CA ARG A 203 9.48 36.37 -45.02
C ARG A 203 9.77 37.36 -46.14
N VAL A 204 8.92 37.39 -47.16
CA VAL A 204 8.97 38.43 -48.19
C VAL A 204 8.51 39.71 -47.52
N ASP A 205 9.42 40.66 -47.34
CA ASP A 205 9.15 41.94 -46.70
C ASP A 205 8.13 42.74 -47.53
N ALA A 206 7.10 43.22 -46.84
CA ALA A 206 5.92 43.89 -47.39
C ALA A 206 6.18 45.30 -47.96
N ALA A 207 7.42 45.61 -48.36
CA ALA A 207 7.80 46.89 -48.96
C ALA A 207 7.72 46.89 -50.50
N ASP A 208 7.46 45.74 -51.14
CA ASP A 208 7.51 45.60 -52.61
C ASP A 208 6.12 45.35 -53.26
N PHE A 209 5.02 45.51 -52.51
CA PHE A 209 3.66 45.21 -53.00
C PHE A 209 2.85 46.45 -53.42
N ALA A 210 3.45 47.64 -53.42
CA ALA A 210 2.77 48.89 -53.77
C ALA A 210 2.70 49.16 -55.28
N ASP A 211 3.41 48.40 -56.11
CA ASP A 211 3.52 48.66 -57.56
C ASP A 211 2.69 47.71 -58.45
N TYR A 212 1.88 46.82 -57.87
CA TYR A 212 1.14 45.78 -58.62
C TYR A 212 -0.38 45.81 -58.49
N VAL A 213 -0.97 46.91 -57.96
CA VAL A 213 -2.42 46.98 -57.67
C VAL A 213 -3.22 47.78 -58.72
N ASP A 214 -2.61 48.22 -59.83
CA ASP A 214 -3.31 49.02 -60.85
C ASP A 214 -3.73 48.28 -62.14
N GLU A 215 -3.59 46.95 -62.23
CA GLU A 215 -3.79 46.23 -63.51
C GLU A 215 -4.79 45.06 -63.53
N GLU A 216 -5.81 45.02 -62.65
CA GLU A 216 -6.90 44.02 -62.75
C GLU A 216 -8.34 44.58 -62.66
N ALA A 217 -8.55 45.86 -62.98
CA ALA A 217 -9.89 46.46 -63.06
C ALA A 217 -10.68 46.11 -64.34
N GLY A 218 -10.43 44.97 -65.01
CA GLY A 218 -10.91 44.77 -66.37
C GLY A 218 -11.08 43.33 -66.86
N ARG A 219 -11.65 42.41 -66.06
CA ARG A 219 -12.09 41.12 -66.64
C ARG A 219 -13.42 40.63 -66.08
N GLU A 220 -14.46 40.79 -66.92
CA GLU A 220 -15.83 40.31 -66.75
C GLU A 220 -15.91 38.79 -66.44
N PRO A 221 -16.93 38.36 -65.67
CA PRO A 221 -17.25 36.94 -65.50
C PRO A 221 -18.00 36.41 -66.72
N ALA A 222 -17.29 35.70 -67.61
CA ALA A 222 -17.88 34.91 -68.66
C ALA A 222 -18.61 33.68 -68.07
N LYS A 223 -19.93 33.65 -68.31
CA LYS A 223 -20.81 32.48 -68.25
C LYS A 223 -20.20 31.28 -68.97
N GLN A 224 -20.32 30.08 -68.42
CA GLN A 224 -20.61 28.83 -69.17
C GLN A 224 -20.74 27.66 -68.17
N GLN A 225 -21.95 27.16 -67.93
CA GLN A 225 -22.65 26.12 -68.71
C GLN A 225 -22.20 24.69 -68.39
N HIS A 226 -23.18 23.94 -67.87
CA HIS A 226 -23.58 22.60 -68.31
C HIS A 226 -22.50 21.54 -68.59
N ARG A 227 -22.55 20.47 -67.80
CA ARG A 227 -22.69 19.07 -68.24
C ARG A 227 -23.36 18.32 -67.08
N ARG A 228 -24.65 17.97 -67.16
CA ARG A 228 -25.19 16.72 -67.73
C ARG A 228 -24.43 15.49 -67.22
#